data_AF-A0A7K4IKA0-F1
#
_entry.id   AF-A0A7K4IKA0-F1
#
_cell.length_a   1.000
_cell.length_b   1.000
_cell.length_c   1.000
_cell.angle_alpha   90.00
_cell.angle_beta   90.00
_cell.angle_gamma   90.00
#
_symmetry.space_group_name_H-M   'P 1'
#
loop_
_entity.id
_entity.type
_entity.pdbx_description
1 polymer ?
#
loop_
_entity_poly.entity_id
_entity_poly.type
_entity_poly.pdbx_seq_one_letter_code
_entity_poly.pdbx_strand_id
1 'polypeptide(L)'
;MKRFWAKLGEVSAKDIMKYMGVEKGDLKTLLEALRYFPWIIIANWKVAEYSDRRAVILADKCPPQEARMRSGRKLLACKAMEQRLYENFAKVFNSSIKVKCHNAPPDPKPQDCWCRWEFILE
;
A
#
# COMPACT_ATOMS: atom_id res chain seq x y z
N MET A 1 -11.99 3.64 -12.80
CA MET A 1 -10.65 3.28 -12.26
C MET A 1 -10.65 2.92 -10.77
N LYS A 2 -11.17 3.74 -9.83
CA LYS A 2 -11.11 3.44 -8.38
C LYS A 2 -11.69 2.07 -7.98
N ARG A 3 -12.77 1.61 -8.63
CA ARG A 3 -13.40 0.30 -8.39
C ARG A 3 -12.50 -0.88 -8.75
N PHE A 4 -11.67 -0.75 -9.79
CA PHE A 4 -10.72 -1.78 -10.18
C PHE A 4 -9.65 -1.97 -9.09
N TRP A 5 -9.07 -0.86 -8.61
CA TRP A 5 -8.04 -0.90 -7.56
C TRP A 5 -8.57 -1.43 -6.22
N ALA A 6 -9.80 -1.07 -5.86
CA ALA A 6 -10.48 -1.67 -4.70
C ALA A 6 -10.60 -3.19 -4.87
N LYS A 7 -11.07 -3.67 -6.04
CA LYS A 7 -11.23 -5.10 -6.28
C LYS A 7 -9.89 -5.84 -6.34
N LEU A 8 -8.87 -5.23 -6.93
CA LEU A 8 -7.52 -5.78 -6.98
C LEU A 8 -6.97 -5.97 -5.56
N GLY A 9 -7.08 -4.95 -4.70
CA GLY A 9 -6.65 -5.05 -3.30
C GLY A 9 -7.35 -6.19 -2.55
N GLU A 10 -8.68 -6.30 -2.70
CA GLU A 10 -9.48 -7.38 -2.08
C GLU A 10 -9.08 -8.77 -2.57
N VAL A 11 -8.99 -8.97 -3.90
CA VAL A 11 -8.67 -10.28 -4.49
C VAL A 11 -7.25 -10.69 -4.16
N SER A 12 -6.28 -9.79 -4.31
CA SER A 12 -4.88 -10.08 -3.99
C SER A 12 -4.69 -10.43 -2.51
N ALA A 13 -5.36 -9.72 -1.59
CA ALA A 13 -5.30 -10.07 -0.17
C ALA A 13 -5.87 -11.46 0.11
N LYS A 14 -7.03 -11.80 -0.47
CA LYS A 14 -7.67 -13.12 -0.31
C LYS A 14 -6.77 -14.25 -0.83
N ASP A 15 -6.18 -14.06 -2.01
CA ASP A 15 -5.28 -15.04 -2.60
C ASP A 15 -4.04 -15.25 -1.73
N ILE A 16 -3.39 -14.15 -1.30
CA ILE A 16 -2.21 -14.21 -0.44
C ILE A 16 -2.55 -14.89 0.91
N MET A 17 -3.65 -14.52 1.55
CA MET A 17 -4.11 -15.14 2.80
C MET A 17 -4.35 -16.64 2.65
N LYS A 18 -4.97 -17.06 1.54
CA LYS A 18 -5.15 -18.47 1.22
C LYS A 18 -3.81 -19.21 1.10
N TYR A 19 -2.82 -18.62 0.44
CA TYR A 19 -1.48 -19.21 0.34
C TYR A 19 -0.73 -19.23 1.67
N MET A 20 -0.95 -18.24 2.54
CA MET A 20 -0.37 -18.18 3.89
C MET A 20 -1.10 -19.10 4.90
N GLY A 21 -2.28 -19.62 4.57
CA GLY A 21 -3.10 -20.40 5.49
C GLY A 21 -3.71 -19.57 6.62
N VAL A 22 -4.05 -18.30 6.35
CA VAL A 22 -4.58 -17.36 7.35
C VAL A 22 -6.00 -16.93 6.99
N GLU A 23 -6.93 -16.92 7.95
CA GLU A 23 -8.33 -16.51 7.73
C GLU A 23 -8.62 -15.06 8.15
N LYS A 24 -7.92 -14.56 9.18
CA LYS A 24 -7.95 -13.19 9.69
C LYS A 24 -6.59 -12.82 10.23
N GLY A 25 -6.27 -11.54 10.34
CA GLY A 25 -4.95 -11.10 10.80
C GLY A 25 -4.93 -9.76 11.50
N ASP A 26 -3.86 -9.53 12.24
CA ASP A 26 -3.51 -8.24 12.81
C ASP A 26 -2.64 -7.45 11.81
N LEU A 27 -2.03 -6.35 12.29
CA LEU A 27 -1.11 -5.57 11.47
C LEU A 27 0.16 -6.34 11.08
N LYS A 28 0.62 -7.27 11.92
CA LYS A 28 1.80 -8.09 11.60
C LYS A 28 1.51 -8.97 10.38
N THR A 29 0.43 -9.73 10.43
CA THR A 29 0.02 -10.60 9.32
C THR A 29 -0.24 -9.79 8.05
N LEU A 30 -0.88 -8.61 8.16
CA LEU A 30 -1.10 -7.73 7.02
C LEU A 30 0.23 -7.29 6.38
N LEU A 31 1.21 -6.88 7.19
CA LEU A 31 2.51 -6.44 6.69
C LEU A 31 3.28 -7.59 6.05
N GLU A 32 3.24 -8.79 6.63
CA GLU A 32 3.82 -10.00 6.05
C GLU A 32 3.18 -10.31 4.70
N ALA A 33 1.85 -10.26 4.61
CA ALA A 33 1.12 -10.47 3.37
C ALA A 33 1.47 -9.43 2.30
N LEU A 34 1.59 -8.15 2.68
CA LEU A 34 1.97 -7.08 1.75
C LEU A 34 3.33 -7.36 1.08
N ARG A 35 4.27 -8.02 1.76
CA ARG A 35 5.58 -8.38 1.15
C ARG A 35 5.46 -9.27 -0.08
N TYR A 36 4.36 -10.01 -0.22
CA TYR A 36 4.07 -10.84 -1.39
C TYR A 36 3.30 -10.09 -2.49
N PHE A 37 2.79 -8.89 -2.20
CA PHE A 37 2.09 -8.09 -3.20
C PHE A 37 3.10 -7.46 -4.17
N PRO A 38 3.01 -7.71 -5.51
CA PRO A 38 4.06 -7.31 -6.46
C PRO A 38 4.46 -5.84 -6.41
N TRP A 39 3.50 -4.95 -6.13
CA TRP A 39 3.78 -3.51 -6.03
C TRP A 39 4.75 -3.16 -4.90
N ILE A 40 4.65 -3.84 -3.75
CA ILE A 40 5.50 -3.63 -2.58
C ILE A 40 6.95 -3.99 -2.91
N ILE A 41 7.16 -5.05 -3.69
CA ILE A 41 8.47 -5.50 -4.15
C ILE A 41 9.06 -4.49 -5.13
N ILE A 42 8.31 -4.11 -6.17
CA ILE A 42 8.77 -3.21 -7.23
C ILE A 42 9.11 -1.81 -6.70
N ALA A 43 8.33 -1.31 -5.75
CA ALA A 43 8.52 0.02 -5.16
C ALA A 43 9.52 0.02 -3.97
N ASN A 44 10.16 -1.13 -3.68
CA ASN A 44 11.12 -1.31 -2.59
C ASN A 44 10.61 -0.75 -1.25
N TRP A 45 9.45 -1.24 -0.82
CA TRP A 45 8.81 -0.74 0.38
C TRP A 45 9.58 -1.09 1.65
N LYS A 46 9.54 -0.17 2.61
CA LYS A 46 10.10 -0.33 3.94
C LYS A 46 9.03 -0.09 5.00
N VAL A 47 9.16 -0.80 6.12
CA VAL A 47 8.42 -0.51 7.34
C VAL A 47 9.23 0.51 8.13
N ALA A 48 8.71 1.73 8.23
CA ALA A 48 9.35 2.83 8.94
C ALA A 48 9.03 2.81 10.44
N GLU A 49 7.80 2.43 10.79
CA GLU A 49 7.33 2.35 12.18
C GLU A 49 6.40 1.14 12.31
N TYR A 50 6.45 0.44 13.44
CA TYR A 50 5.59 -0.70 13.70
C TYR A 50 5.30 -0.87 15.20
N SER A 51 4.03 -1.13 15.51
CA SER A 51 3.50 -1.61 16.78
C SER A 51 2.22 -2.41 16.53
N ASP A 52 1.66 -3.00 17.59
CA ASP A 52 0.43 -3.80 17.48
C ASP A 52 -0.79 -3.00 16.99
N ARG A 53 -0.77 -1.66 17.15
CA ARG A 53 -1.88 -0.77 16.75
C ARG A 53 -1.57 0.16 15.59
N ARG A 54 -0.32 0.27 15.17
CA ARG A 54 0.10 1.23 14.16
C ARG A 54 1.27 0.72 13.35
N ALA A 55 1.18 0.84 12.03
CA ALA A 55 2.29 0.58 11.12
C ALA A 55 2.41 1.69 10.09
N VAL A 56 3.64 2.14 9.81
CA VAL A 56 3.93 3.09 8.74
C VAL A 56 4.86 2.44 7.74
N ILE A 57 4.49 2.50 6.48
CA ILE A 57 5.26 1.98 5.36
C ILE A 57 5.51 3.07 4.33
N LEU A 58 6.69 3.01 3.71
CA LEU A 58 7.14 3.98 2.72
C LEU A 58 7.74 3.30 1.50
N ALA A 59 7.63 3.96 0.35
CA ALA A 59 8.24 3.51 -0.91
C ALA A 59 9.48 4.36 -1.23
N ASP A 60 10.65 3.71 -1.36
CA ASP A 60 11.88 4.40 -1.78
C ASP A 60 11.90 4.67 -3.29
N LYS A 61 11.26 3.79 -4.07
CA LYS A 61 11.26 3.82 -5.53
C LYS A 61 9.85 3.87 -6.06
N CYS A 62 9.69 4.48 -7.24
CA CYS A 62 8.43 4.40 -7.97
C CYS A 62 8.73 4.31 -9.47
N PRO A 63 9.07 3.11 -9.97
CA PRO A 63 9.46 2.92 -11.37
C PRO A 63 8.51 3.54 -12.41
N PRO A 64 7.16 3.48 -12.27
CA PRO A 64 6.29 4.14 -13.24
C PRO A 64 6.35 5.67 -13.16
N GLN A 65 6.49 6.27 -11.97
CA GLN A 65 6.62 7.73 -11.86
C GLN A 65 7.95 8.20 -12.41
N GLU A 66 9.04 7.49 -12.08
CA GLU A 66 10.38 7.74 -12.60
C GLU A 66 10.40 7.61 -14.13
N ALA A 67 9.73 6.60 -14.69
CA ALA A 67 9.60 6.46 -16.14
C ALA A 67 8.81 7.61 -16.78
N ARG A 68 7.77 8.12 -16.10
CA ARG A 68 7.02 9.30 -16.57
C ARG A 68 7.88 10.55 -16.54
N MET A 69 8.64 10.79 -15.47
CA MET A 69 9.59 11.89 -15.39
C MET A 69 10.66 11.83 -16.49
N ARG A 70 11.28 10.66 -16.70
CA ARG A 70 12.28 10.45 -17.77
C ARG A 70 11.72 10.72 -19.18
N SER A 71 10.42 10.56 -19.36
CA SER A 71 9.73 10.79 -20.65
C SER A 71 9.01 12.15 -20.72
N GLY A 72 9.28 13.08 -19.81
CA GLY A 72 8.68 14.42 -19.80
C GLY A 72 7.17 14.44 -19.52
N ARG A 73 6.61 13.33 -19.01
CA ARG A 73 5.19 13.21 -18.69
C ARG A 73 4.93 13.64 -17.25
N LYS A 74 3.79 14.30 -17.03
CA LYS A 74 3.29 14.62 -15.67
C LYS A 74 3.17 13.36 -14.82
N LEU A 75 3.43 13.48 -13.52
CA LEU A 75 3.23 12.40 -12.55
C LEU A 75 1.81 11.85 -12.62
N LEU A 76 1.67 10.54 -12.40
CA LEU A 76 0.37 9.90 -12.23
C LEU A 76 -0.19 10.26 -10.85
N ALA A 77 -1.45 10.69 -10.77
CA ALA A 77 -2.12 10.96 -9.50
C ALA A 77 -2.54 9.66 -8.79
N CYS A 78 -1.58 8.86 -8.32
CA CYS A 78 -1.78 7.52 -7.79
C CYS A 78 -2.40 7.45 -6.38
N LYS A 79 -2.40 8.54 -5.60
CA LYS A 79 -2.92 8.58 -4.22
C LYS A 79 -4.31 7.96 -4.09
N ALA A 80 -5.26 8.38 -4.92
CA ALA A 80 -6.64 7.92 -4.80
C ALA A 80 -6.85 6.45 -5.22
N MET A 81 -5.99 5.90 -6.09
CA MET A 81 -6.04 4.48 -6.45
C MET A 81 -5.40 3.61 -5.38
N GLU A 82 -4.21 3.99 -4.90
CA GLU A 82 -3.49 3.26 -3.84
C GLU A 82 -4.28 3.28 -2.53
N GLN A 83 -4.94 4.39 -2.19
CA GLN A 83 -5.83 4.47 -1.03
C GLN A 83 -6.89 3.36 -1.07
N ARG A 84 -7.56 3.19 -2.22
CA ARG A 84 -8.59 2.16 -2.35
C ARG A 84 -8.01 0.74 -2.35
N LEU A 85 -6.84 0.56 -2.94
CA LEU A 85 -6.14 -0.72 -2.91
C LEU A 85 -5.81 -1.11 -1.46
N TYR A 86 -5.11 -0.26 -0.71
CA TYR A 86 -4.69 -0.58 0.65
C TYR A 86 -5.85 -0.71 1.62
N GLU A 87 -6.88 0.13 1.52
CA GLU A 87 -8.09 -0.02 2.35
C GLU A 87 -8.78 -1.37 2.12
N ASN A 88 -8.91 -1.81 0.87
CA ASN A 88 -9.59 -3.07 0.58
C ASN A 88 -8.71 -4.27 0.85
N PHE A 89 -7.40 -4.15 0.67
CA PHE A 89 -6.44 -5.16 1.10
C PHE A 89 -6.52 -5.36 2.62
N ALA A 90 -6.43 -4.27 3.40
CA ALA A 90 -6.45 -4.31 4.86
C ALA A 90 -7.75 -4.88 5.43
N LYS A 91 -8.90 -4.51 4.85
CA LYS A 91 -10.22 -5.00 5.27
C LYS A 91 -10.38 -6.51 5.19
N VAL A 92 -9.63 -7.20 4.32
CA VAL A 92 -9.68 -8.67 4.25
C VAL A 92 -9.05 -9.29 5.50
N PHE A 93 -8.00 -8.67 6.06
CA PHE A 93 -7.38 -9.12 7.31
C PHE A 93 -8.23 -8.75 8.52
N ASN A 94 -8.64 -7.48 8.61
CA ASN A 94 -9.44 -6.95 9.70
C ASN A 94 -10.13 -5.64 9.28
N SER A 95 -11.47 -5.60 9.39
CA SER A 95 -12.27 -4.44 8.97
C SER A 95 -12.10 -3.19 9.86
N SER A 96 -11.52 -3.35 11.06
CA SER A 96 -11.17 -2.23 11.95
C SER A 96 -9.88 -1.52 11.54
N ILE A 97 -9.08 -2.10 10.64
CA ILE A 97 -7.86 -1.44 10.17
C ILE A 97 -8.23 -0.26 9.27
N LYS A 98 -7.80 0.94 9.66
CA LYS A 98 -7.87 2.15 8.85
C LYS A 98 -6.55 2.36 8.11
N VAL A 99 -6.66 2.97 6.93
CA VAL A 99 -5.49 3.33 6.12
C VAL A 99 -5.49 4.84 5.89
N LYS A 100 -4.36 5.48 6.17
CA LYS A 100 -4.15 6.91 5.98
C LYS A 100 -2.95 7.16 5.06
N CYS A 101 -3.15 8.00 4.06
CA CYS A 101 -2.07 8.49 3.21
C CYS A 101 -1.46 9.74 3.84
N HIS A 102 -0.15 9.72 4.10
CA HIS A 102 0.58 10.93 4.48
C HIS A 102 1.05 11.72 3.25
N ASN A 103 1.52 10.98 2.24
CA ASN A 103 1.97 11.56 0.99
C ASN A 103 1.90 10.51 -0.12
N ALA A 104 1.38 10.91 -1.28
CA ALA A 104 1.53 10.17 -2.53
C ALA A 104 1.22 11.13 -3.69
N PRO A 105 1.78 10.92 -4.89
CA PRO A 105 1.44 11.71 -6.06
C PRO A 105 -0.09 11.80 -6.26
N PRO A 106 -0.64 13.01 -6.52
CA PRO A 106 0.03 14.18 -7.04
C PRO A 106 0.56 15.15 -5.97
N ASP A 107 0.52 14.77 -4.69
CA ASP A 107 1.11 15.59 -3.63
C ASP A 107 2.60 15.87 -3.95
N PRO A 108 3.15 17.03 -3.55
CA PRO A 108 4.57 17.30 -3.69
C PRO A 108 5.41 16.19 -3.03
N LYS A 109 6.44 15.71 -3.73
CA LYS A 109 7.32 14.64 -3.23
C LYS A 109 8.24 15.17 -2.11
N PRO A 110 8.22 14.61 -0.89
CA PRO A 110 9.22 14.85 0.13
C PRO A 110 10.59 14.29 -0.30
N GLN A 111 11.69 14.76 0.29
CA GLN A 111 13.04 14.30 -0.07
C GLN A 111 13.17 12.77 0.01
N ASP A 112 12.59 12.13 1.03
CA ASP A 112 13.03 10.79 1.44
C ASP A 112 12.16 9.61 0.96
N CYS A 113 11.00 9.83 0.33
CA CYS A 113 10.17 8.73 -0.18
C CYS A 113 9.24 9.17 -1.32
N TRP A 114 8.71 8.20 -2.09
CA TRP A 114 7.70 8.43 -3.12
C TRP A 114 6.27 8.45 -2.58
N CYS A 115 5.98 7.59 -1.61
CA CYS A 115 4.74 7.61 -0.88
C CYS A 115 4.93 7.07 0.54
N ARG A 116 4.02 7.47 1.43
CA ARG A 116 3.99 7.08 2.84
C ARG A 116 2.56 6.79 3.27
N TRP A 117 2.37 5.63 3.85
CA TRP A 117 1.07 5.07 4.20
C TRP A 117 1.09 4.54 5.63
N GLU A 118 0.01 4.80 6.35
CA GLU A 118 -0.18 4.44 7.74
C GLU A 118 -1.39 3.52 7.89
N PHE A 119 -1.22 2.45 8.65
CA PHE A 119 -2.22 1.45 8.97
C PHE A 119 -2.46 1.51 10.47
N ILE A 120 -3.72 1.66 10.87
CA ILE A 120 -4.10 1.87 12.28
C ILE A 120 -5.14 0.83 12.62
N LEU A 121 -4.90 0.05 13.67
CA LEU A 121 -5.90 -0.83 14.26
C LEU A 121 -6.59 -0.07 15.40
N GLU A 122 -7.87 0.28 15.18
CA GLU A 122 -8.74 0.90 16.18
C GLU A 122 -9.24 -0.11 17.22
#